data_AF-A0A644UNK8-F1
#
_entry.id   AF-A0A644UNK8-F1
#
_cell.length_a   1.000
_cell.length_b   1.000
_cell.length_c   1.000
_cell.angle_alpha   90.00
_cell.angle_beta   90.00
_cell.angle_gamma   90.00
#
_symmetry.space_group_name_H-M   'P 1'
#
loop_
_entity.id
_entity.type
_entity.pdbx_description
1 polymer ?
#
loop_
_entity_poly.entity_id
_entity_poly.type
_entity_poly.pdbx_seq_one_letter_code
_entity_poly.pdbx_strand_id
1 'polypeptide(L)'
;MIVSDHGLIVGEGIPPVLGDSSGVTTGVMEELGYTVLEKDENGESLRNVDWSKTKAINSRAHWIYLNLKGRYEHGIVDPAEKYALEEQIIDDLYNYRDPKTGKRIVSIAMRDKEAAILGVNGKDCGDIFFCIEEGFSRVHGDSLPTYWGYANTSVSPVFIAAGQGIKQGYQTERVIRQVDVAPTIAALMGIGFPRECEGAPVYQIFKEAF
;
A
#
# COMPACT_ATOMS: atom_id res chain seq x y z
N MET A 1 27.71 -7.37 6.63
CA MET A 1 27.01 -6.95 5.40
C MET A 1 25.52 -7.00 5.70
N ILE A 2 24.81 -5.91 5.49
CA ILE A 2 23.34 -5.88 5.59
C ILE A 2 22.83 -5.85 4.16
N VAL A 3 21.97 -6.81 3.80
CA VAL A 3 21.38 -6.91 2.47
C VAL A 3 19.88 -6.77 2.61
N SER A 4 19.25 -6.10 1.64
CA SER A 4 17.81 -6.06 1.48
C SER A 4 17.46 -6.84 0.22
N ASP A 5 16.48 -7.72 0.33
CA ASP A 5 15.93 -8.57 -0.72
C ASP A 5 14.78 -7.88 -1.48
N HIS A 6 14.72 -6.53 -1.42
CA HIS A 6 13.67 -5.64 -1.93
C HIS A 6 12.67 -6.31 -2.87
N GLY A 7 11.47 -6.58 -2.36
CA GLY A 7 10.42 -7.20 -3.16
C GLY A 7 10.29 -8.70 -3.02
N LEU A 8 11.05 -9.37 -2.15
CA LEU A 8 10.86 -10.81 -1.94
C LEU A 8 9.50 -11.08 -1.30
N ILE A 9 8.66 -11.82 -2.01
CA ILE A 9 7.35 -12.29 -1.55
C ILE A 9 7.44 -13.79 -1.31
N VAL A 10 6.85 -14.26 -0.22
CA VAL A 10 6.71 -15.70 0.03
C VAL A 10 5.47 -16.21 -0.70
N GLY A 11 5.66 -16.57 -1.97
CA GLY A 11 4.65 -17.17 -2.85
C GLY A 11 3.71 -16.18 -3.54
N GLU A 12 3.35 -16.48 -4.78
CA GLU A 12 2.40 -15.69 -5.61
C GLU A 12 1.04 -16.39 -5.70
N GLY A 13 -0.03 -15.61 -5.93
CA GLY A 13 -1.37 -16.17 -6.16
C GLY A 13 -1.99 -16.88 -4.95
N ILE A 14 -1.50 -16.61 -3.74
CA ILE A 14 -2.05 -17.17 -2.51
C ILE A 14 -3.34 -16.40 -2.15
N PRO A 15 -4.48 -17.09 -1.95
CA PRO A 15 -5.71 -16.46 -1.50
C PRO A 15 -5.56 -15.71 -0.17
N PRO A 16 -6.22 -14.55 0.00
CA PRO A 16 -7.06 -13.87 -0.99
C PRO A 16 -6.20 -13.17 -2.06
N VAL A 17 -6.47 -13.44 -3.33
CA VAL A 17 -5.78 -12.81 -4.47
C VAL A 17 -6.31 -11.38 -4.59
N LEU A 18 -5.75 -10.51 -3.76
CA LEU A 18 -6.02 -9.09 -3.60
C LEU A 18 -4.77 -8.40 -3.04
N GLY A 19 -4.36 -7.26 -3.60
CA GLY A 19 -3.21 -6.50 -3.11
C GLY A 19 -1.85 -6.97 -3.64
N ASP A 20 -1.81 -7.72 -4.75
CA ASP A 20 -0.54 -8.15 -5.34
C ASP A 20 0.17 -6.95 -6.01
N SER A 21 1.50 -6.88 -5.89
CA SER A 21 2.31 -5.85 -6.53
C SER A 21 2.54 -6.11 -8.03
N SER A 22 2.31 -7.33 -8.49
CA SER A 22 2.57 -7.80 -9.85
C SER A 22 1.36 -7.58 -10.76
N GLY A 23 1.12 -6.32 -11.13
CA GLY A 23 0.16 -5.96 -12.18
C GLY A 23 -1.26 -5.67 -11.68
N VAL A 24 -2.27 -6.20 -12.38
CA VAL A 24 -3.68 -6.06 -12.01
C VAL A 24 -4.12 -7.34 -11.31
N THR A 25 -4.64 -7.19 -10.10
CA THR A 25 -5.12 -8.33 -9.30
C THR A 25 -6.62 -8.49 -9.52
N THR A 26 -7.03 -9.60 -10.14
CA THR A 26 -8.42 -9.82 -10.52
C THR A 26 -9.22 -10.52 -9.43
N GLY A 27 -8.65 -11.52 -8.74
CA GLY A 27 -9.33 -12.40 -7.77
C GLY A 27 -10.55 -11.83 -7.03
N VAL A 28 -10.34 -11.19 -5.88
CA VAL A 28 -11.44 -10.66 -5.06
C VAL A 28 -12.26 -9.60 -5.82
N MET A 29 -11.63 -8.79 -6.67
CA MET A 29 -12.31 -7.73 -7.42
C MET A 29 -13.25 -8.27 -8.52
N GLU A 30 -12.95 -9.43 -9.08
CA GLU A 30 -13.79 -10.17 -10.04
C GLU A 30 -14.95 -10.86 -9.33
N GLU A 31 -14.69 -11.48 -8.17
CA GLU A 31 -15.75 -12.07 -7.33
C GLU A 31 -16.78 -11.03 -6.86
N LEU A 32 -16.32 -9.82 -6.54
CA LEU A 32 -17.18 -8.68 -6.19
C LEU A 32 -17.82 -8.00 -7.42
N GLY A 33 -17.45 -8.40 -8.65
CA GLY A 33 -18.04 -7.89 -9.88
C GLY A 33 -17.55 -6.50 -10.32
N TYR A 34 -16.43 -6.02 -9.77
CA TYR A 34 -15.84 -4.72 -10.12
C TYR A 34 -14.86 -4.81 -11.29
N THR A 35 -14.09 -5.89 -11.35
CA THR A 35 -13.19 -6.23 -12.46
C THR A 35 -13.81 -7.34 -13.30
N VAL A 36 -13.83 -7.18 -14.62
CA VAL A 36 -14.38 -8.17 -15.54
C VAL A 36 -13.30 -8.57 -16.53
N LEU A 37 -13.05 -9.88 -16.66
CA LEU A 37 -12.15 -10.41 -17.66
C LEU A 37 -12.89 -10.75 -18.95
N GLU A 38 -12.21 -10.59 -20.09
CA GLU A 38 -12.70 -11.11 -21.37
C GLU A 38 -12.90 -12.62 -21.27
N LYS A 39 -13.86 -13.17 -22.02
CA LYS A 39 -14.14 -14.60 -22.02
C LYS A 39 -13.85 -15.21 -23.38
N ASP A 40 -13.33 -16.43 -23.38
CA ASP A 40 -13.17 -17.21 -24.60
C ASP A 40 -14.50 -17.81 -25.09
N GLU A 41 -14.45 -18.55 -26.20
CA GLU A 41 -15.62 -19.20 -26.80
C GLU A 41 -16.28 -20.25 -25.87
N ASN A 42 -15.54 -20.78 -24.90
CA ASN A 42 -16.02 -21.74 -23.91
C ASN A 42 -16.54 -21.06 -22.63
N GLY A 43 -16.40 -19.73 -22.52
CA GLY A 43 -16.80 -18.96 -21.35
C GLY A 43 -15.76 -18.88 -20.24
N GLU A 44 -14.53 -19.34 -20.49
CA GLU A 44 -13.40 -19.25 -19.56
C GLU A 44 -12.78 -17.84 -19.58
N SER A 45 -12.39 -17.33 -18.42
CA SER A 45 -11.77 -16.00 -18.29
C SER A 45 -10.37 -15.99 -18.94
N LEU A 46 -10.17 -15.06 -19.88
CA LEU A 46 -8.89 -14.72 -20.48
C LEU A 46 -8.08 -13.80 -19.56
N ARG A 47 -6.80 -13.59 -19.88
CA ARG A 47 -5.92 -12.68 -19.13
C ARG A 47 -6.17 -11.19 -19.38
N ASN A 48 -7.03 -10.87 -20.34
CA ASN A 48 -7.35 -9.50 -20.72
C ASN A 48 -8.54 -8.98 -19.92
N VAL A 49 -8.47 -7.72 -19.50
CA VAL A 49 -9.57 -7.01 -18.85
C VAL A 49 -10.57 -6.53 -19.89
N ASP A 50 -11.85 -6.85 -19.70
CA ASP A 50 -12.97 -6.25 -20.45
C ASP A 50 -13.24 -4.85 -19.87
N TRP A 51 -12.58 -3.84 -20.45
CA TRP A 51 -12.70 -2.45 -20.02
C TRP A 51 -14.09 -1.87 -20.25
N SER A 52 -14.91 -2.46 -21.11
CA SER A 52 -16.28 -2.00 -21.36
C SER A 52 -17.23 -2.31 -20.20
N LYS A 53 -16.85 -3.26 -19.33
CA LYS A 53 -17.65 -3.70 -18.17
C LYS A 53 -16.96 -3.47 -16.83
N THR A 54 -15.64 -3.31 -16.83
CA THR A 54 -14.84 -3.09 -15.61
C THR A 54 -15.03 -1.69 -15.04
N LYS A 55 -15.50 -1.62 -13.79
CA LYS A 55 -15.71 -0.36 -13.06
C LYS A 55 -14.52 0.03 -12.20
N ALA A 56 -13.78 -0.94 -11.65
CA ALA A 56 -12.60 -0.69 -10.84
C ALA A 56 -11.62 -1.85 -10.94
N ILE A 57 -10.33 -1.55 -10.75
CA ILE A 57 -9.24 -2.54 -10.73
C ILE A 57 -8.40 -2.37 -9.48
N ASN A 58 -7.95 -3.48 -8.89
CA ASN A 58 -6.85 -3.44 -7.94
C ASN A 58 -5.53 -3.54 -8.69
N SER A 59 -4.64 -2.56 -8.52
CA SER A 59 -3.31 -2.57 -9.12
C SER A 59 -2.32 -1.83 -8.23
N ARG A 60 -1.02 -2.06 -8.41
CA ARG A 60 0.03 -1.45 -7.59
C ARG A 60 -0.18 -1.71 -6.09
N ALA A 61 -0.56 -2.94 -5.78
CA ALA A 61 -0.70 -3.44 -4.41
C ALA A 61 -1.87 -2.77 -3.65
N HIS A 62 -1.63 -1.75 -2.84
CA HIS A 62 -2.61 -1.11 -1.94
C HIS A 62 -3.77 -0.34 -2.59
N TRP A 63 -3.80 -0.23 -3.93
CA TRP A 63 -4.63 0.74 -4.61
C TRP A 63 -5.75 0.11 -5.43
N ILE A 64 -6.94 0.69 -5.33
CA ILE A 64 -8.03 0.46 -6.28
C ILE A 64 -8.23 1.73 -7.09
N TYR A 65 -8.26 1.57 -8.41
CA TYR A 65 -8.49 2.63 -9.38
C TYR A 65 -9.87 2.46 -9.99
N LEU A 66 -10.68 3.51 -9.97
CA LEU A 66 -11.99 3.53 -10.64
C LEU A 66 -11.80 3.87 -12.11
N ASN A 67 -12.45 3.13 -13.01
CA ASN A 67 -12.40 3.31 -14.45
C ASN A 67 -13.24 4.53 -14.89
N LEU A 68 -12.81 5.73 -14.48
CA LEU A 68 -13.53 6.99 -14.65
C LEU A 68 -13.44 7.52 -16.09
N LYS A 69 -14.58 7.98 -16.63
CA LYS A 69 -14.66 8.72 -17.89
C LYS A 69 -13.74 9.94 -17.84
N GLY A 70 -12.96 10.13 -18.90
CA GLY A 70 -12.03 11.26 -19.04
C GLY A 70 -10.70 11.10 -18.30
N ARG A 71 -10.57 10.14 -17.36
CA ARG A 71 -9.28 9.76 -16.77
C ARG A 71 -8.58 8.66 -17.58
N TYR A 72 -9.36 7.69 -18.05
CA TYR A 72 -8.87 6.56 -18.85
C TYR A 72 -9.58 6.51 -20.21
N GLU A 73 -8.88 5.99 -21.21
CA GLU A 73 -9.37 5.91 -22.60
C GLU A 73 -10.70 5.15 -22.72
N HIS A 74 -10.85 4.08 -21.93
CA HIS A 74 -12.05 3.24 -21.88
C HIS A 74 -12.86 3.44 -20.59
N GLY A 75 -12.79 4.64 -20.00
CA GLY A 75 -13.53 4.99 -18.79
C GLY A 75 -15.05 4.84 -18.95
N ILE A 76 -15.69 4.08 -18.07
CA ILE A 76 -17.15 3.86 -18.09
C ILE A 76 -17.89 4.45 -16.89
N VAL A 77 -17.18 4.72 -15.79
CA VAL A 77 -17.77 5.28 -14.55
C VAL A 77 -17.89 6.79 -14.70
N ASP A 78 -19.07 7.36 -14.44
CA ASP A 78 -19.24 8.81 -14.43
C ASP A 78 -18.52 9.43 -13.21
N PRO A 79 -17.74 10.52 -13.38
CA PRO A 79 -17.13 11.21 -12.25
C PRO A 79 -18.12 11.60 -11.13
N ALA A 80 -19.39 11.85 -11.45
CA ALA A 80 -20.42 12.13 -10.45
C ALA A 80 -20.79 10.91 -9.58
N GLU A 81 -20.58 9.69 -10.08
CA GLU A 81 -20.85 8.43 -9.38
C GLU A 81 -19.67 7.98 -8.51
N LYS A 82 -18.49 8.58 -8.69
CA LYS A 82 -17.23 8.18 -8.03
C LYS A 82 -17.41 7.95 -6.53
N TYR A 83 -17.99 8.93 -5.84
CA TYR A 83 -18.08 8.90 -4.38
C TYR A 83 -18.94 7.76 -3.85
N ALA A 84 -20.07 7.50 -4.52
CA ALA A 84 -20.98 6.42 -4.15
C ALA A 84 -20.37 5.05 -4.48
N LEU A 85 -19.66 4.94 -5.61
CA LEU A 85 -18.95 3.71 -5.97
C LEU A 85 -17.79 3.41 -5.01
N GLU A 86 -17.05 4.44 -4.57
CA GLU A 86 -16.02 4.28 -3.54
C GLU A 86 -16.61 3.74 -2.22
N GLU A 87 -17.76 4.27 -1.79
CA GLU A 87 -18.48 3.80 -0.60
C GLU A 87 -18.86 2.33 -0.72
N GLN A 88 -19.47 1.96 -1.86
CA GLN A 88 -19.90 0.59 -2.12
C GLN A 88 -18.71 -0.39 -2.12
N ILE A 89 -17.61 -0.04 -2.80
CA ILE A 89 -16.41 -0.88 -2.83
C ILE A 89 -15.86 -1.06 -1.42
N ILE A 90 -15.77 0.01 -0.63
CA ILE A 90 -15.27 -0.05 0.75
C ILE A 90 -16.15 -0.97 1.62
N ASP A 91 -17.47 -0.86 1.53
CA ASP A 91 -18.40 -1.73 2.25
C ASP A 91 -18.24 -3.20 1.85
N ASP A 92 -18.13 -3.48 0.54
CA ASP A 92 -17.94 -4.83 0.03
C ASP A 92 -16.61 -5.43 0.47
N LEU A 93 -15.52 -4.64 0.45
CA LEU A 93 -14.21 -5.06 0.96
C LEU A 93 -14.27 -5.39 2.46
N TYR A 94 -14.96 -4.57 3.26
CA TYR A 94 -15.15 -4.85 4.69
C TYR A 94 -16.08 -6.02 4.95
N ASN A 95 -17.00 -6.36 4.04
CA ASN A 95 -17.90 -7.50 4.13
C ASN A 95 -17.31 -8.80 3.58
N TYR A 96 -16.29 -8.72 2.73
CA TYR A 96 -15.64 -9.90 2.19
C TYR A 96 -15.03 -10.76 3.32
N ARG A 97 -15.25 -12.07 3.23
CA ARG A 97 -14.76 -13.06 4.19
C ARG A 97 -13.96 -14.11 3.48
N ASP A 98 -12.82 -14.48 4.07
CA ASP A 98 -12.08 -15.65 3.61
C ASP A 98 -12.97 -16.90 3.76
N PRO A 99 -13.23 -17.66 2.68
CA PRO A 99 -14.14 -18.81 2.74
C PRO A 99 -13.68 -19.93 3.68
N LYS A 100 -12.37 -20.03 3.97
CA LYS A 100 -11.82 -21.10 4.82
C LYS A 100 -12.00 -20.80 6.31
N THR A 101 -11.83 -19.54 6.70
CA THR A 101 -11.82 -19.12 8.11
C THR A 101 -13.06 -18.34 8.53
N GLY A 102 -13.84 -17.82 7.57
CA GLY A 102 -14.97 -16.94 7.82
C GLY A 102 -14.59 -15.57 8.39
N LYS A 103 -13.30 -15.20 8.37
CA LYS A 103 -12.80 -13.93 8.89
C LYS A 103 -12.71 -12.86 7.81
N ARG A 104 -12.80 -11.59 8.22
CA ARG A 104 -12.59 -10.44 7.34
C ARG A 104 -11.14 -10.39 6.88
N ILE A 105 -10.91 -10.09 5.60
CA ILE A 105 -9.56 -10.04 5.01
C ILE A 105 -9.01 -8.62 4.84
N VAL A 106 -9.84 -7.57 4.90
CA VAL A 106 -9.40 -6.17 4.76
C VAL A 106 -9.44 -5.51 6.14
N SER A 107 -8.33 -4.91 6.58
CA SER A 107 -8.25 -4.23 7.87
C SER A 107 -8.62 -2.75 7.79
N ILE A 108 -8.10 -2.07 6.76
CA ILE A 108 -8.31 -0.65 6.50
C ILE A 108 -8.63 -0.48 5.02
N ALA A 109 -9.65 0.31 4.72
CA ALA A 109 -9.94 0.84 3.40
C ALA A 109 -10.36 2.31 3.55
N MET A 110 -9.75 3.20 2.76
CA MET A 110 -9.92 4.65 2.82
C MET A 110 -9.97 5.23 1.41
N ARG A 111 -10.75 6.28 1.21
CA ARG A 111 -10.68 7.08 -0.04
C ARG A 111 -9.37 7.86 -0.09
N ASP A 112 -8.93 8.25 -1.28
CA ASP A 112 -7.74 9.10 -1.48
C ASP A 112 -7.72 10.34 -0.57
N LYS A 113 -8.87 11.02 -0.41
CA LYS A 113 -9.01 12.19 0.47
C LYS A 113 -8.73 11.89 1.95
N GLU A 114 -9.06 10.68 2.41
CA GLU A 114 -8.87 10.23 3.80
C GLU A 114 -7.45 9.72 3.99
N ALA A 115 -6.91 9.04 2.98
CA ALA A 115 -5.55 8.52 2.93
C ALA A 115 -4.46 9.61 3.02
N ALA A 116 -4.83 10.87 2.76
CA ALA A 116 -3.97 12.03 3.02
C ALA A 116 -3.46 12.11 4.48
N ILE A 117 -4.23 11.60 5.44
CA ILE A 117 -3.82 11.55 6.86
C ILE A 117 -2.60 10.64 7.05
N LEU A 118 -2.44 9.62 6.20
CA LEU A 118 -1.30 8.70 6.23
C LEU A 118 -0.17 9.12 5.28
N GLY A 119 -0.31 10.25 4.57
CA GLY A 119 0.65 10.67 3.55
C GLY A 119 0.68 9.76 2.32
N VAL A 120 -0.38 8.98 2.09
CA VAL A 120 -0.55 8.12 0.91
C VAL A 120 -1.71 8.64 0.11
N ASN A 121 -1.55 9.78 -0.55
CA ASN A 121 -2.57 10.35 -1.42
C ASN A 121 -1.91 11.12 -2.56
N GLY A 122 -2.68 11.43 -3.60
CA GLY A 122 -2.23 12.33 -4.66
C GLY A 122 -2.63 11.89 -6.06
N LYS A 123 -2.23 12.69 -7.06
CA LYS A 123 -2.66 12.51 -8.45
C LYS A 123 -2.30 11.14 -9.06
N ASP A 124 -1.23 10.52 -8.55
CA ASP A 124 -0.69 9.25 -9.04
C ASP A 124 -1.12 8.07 -8.13
N CYS A 125 -1.90 8.33 -7.08
CA CYS A 125 -2.48 7.32 -6.20
C CYS A 125 -3.81 6.79 -6.75
N GLY A 126 -4.24 5.64 -6.22
CA GLY A 126 -5.57 5.11 -6.49
C GLY A 126 -6.67 5.89 -5.77
N ASP A 127 -7.90 5.61 -6.13
CA ASP A 127 -9.08 6.26 -5.54
C ASP A 127 -9.40 5.70 -4.15
N ILE A 128 -9.03 4.44 -3.88
CA ILE A 128 -9.14 3.79 -2.58
C ILE A 128 -7.79 3.16 -2.22
N PHE A 129 -7.29 3.49 -1.03
CA PHE A 129 -6.18 2.82 -0.35
C PHE A 129 -6.73 1.71 0.54
N PHE A 130 -6.12 0.52 0.55
CA PHE A 130 -6.46 -0.53 1.50
C PHE A 130 -5.26 -1.34 1.98
N CYS A 131 -5.46 -2.03 3.10
CA CYS A 131 -4.53 -3.02 3.65
C CYS A 131 -5.27 -4.32 3.96
N ILE A 132 -4.57 -5.44 3.73
CA ILE A 132 -5.00 -6.78 4.10
C ILE A 132 -4.76 -6.99 5.60
N GLU A 133 -5.72 -7.64 6.26
CA GLU A 133 -5.72 -7.97 7.68
C GLU A 133 -4.53 -8.85 8.07
N GLU A 134 -4.01 -8.64 9.28
CA GLU A 134 -2.86 -9.39 9.79
C GLU A 134 -3.18 -10.90 9.79
N GLY A 135 -2.20 -11.70 9.34
CA GLY A 135 -2.36 -13.14 9.13
C GLY A 135 -2.93 -13.55 7.76
N PHE A 136 -3.50 -12.62 6.99
CA PHE A 136 -3.86 -12.84 5.58
C PHE A 136 -2.88 -12.16 4.60
N SER A 137 -2.17 -11.13 5.04
CA SER A 137 -1.24 -10.36 4.21
C SER A 137 0.03 -11.14 3.85
N ARG A 138 0.57 -10.90 2.64
CA ARG A 138 1.88 -11.40 2.19
C ARG A 138 3.05 -10.48 2.57
N VAL A 139 2.78 -9.45 3.38
CA VAL A 139 3.65 -8.37 3.87
C VAL A 139 4.14 -7.40 2.82
N HIS A 140 4.55 -7.88 1.64
CA HIS A 140 5.00 -7.01 0.57
C HIS A 140 3.82 -6.42 -0.22
N GLY A 141 3.54 -5.13 -0.02
CA GLY A 141 2.59 -4.36 -0.83
C GLY A 141 1.13 -4.50 -0.41
N ASP A 142 0.81 -5.28 0.63
CA ASP A 142 -0.56 -5.47 1.09
C ASP A 142 -0.75 -5.27 2.60
N SER A 143 0.31 -5.17 3.40
CA SER A 143 0.23 -5.04 4.86
C SER A 143 0.51 -3.63 5.38
N LEU A 144 0.12 -3.38 6.64
CA LEU A 144 0.67 -2.27 7.41
C LEU A 144 2.09 -2.62 7.91
N PRO A 145 2.97 -1.62 8.14
CA PRO A 145 4.31 -1.84 8.68
C PRO A 145 4.31 -2.35 10.12
N THR A 146 3.16 -2.32 10.80
CA THR A 146 2.99 -2.85 12.16
C THR A 146 2.62 -4.34 12.20
N TYR A 147 2.37 -4.96 11.05
CA TYR A 147 1.94 -6.35 10.98
C TYR A 147 3.10 -7.34 10.88
N TRP A 148 2.82 -8.56 11.34
CA TRP A 148 3.61 -9.75 11.15
C TRP A 148 3.02 -10.65 10.07
N GLY A 149 3.88 -11.13 9.18
CA GLY A 149 3.55 -12.08 8.13
C GLY A 149 3.95 -13.51 8.45
N TYR A 150 3.77 -14.37 7.45
CA TYR A 150 4.21 -15.76 7.50
C TYR A 150 5.70 -15.86 7.87
N ALA A 151 6.06 -16.89 8.65
CA ALA A 151 7.43 -17.13 9.13
C ALA A 151 8.06 -15.93 9.88
N ASN A 152 7.24 -15.18 10.63
CA ASN A 152 7.64 -13.98 11.39
C ASN A 152 8.28 -12.90 10.51
N THR A 153 7.86 -12.80 9.24
CA THR A 153 8.28 -11.72 8.34
C THR A 153 7.60 -10.41 8.71
N SER A 154 8.19 -9.28 8.31
CA SER A 154 7.60 -7.95 8.50
C SER A 154 8.15 -6.98 7.47
N VAL A 155 7.35 -6.01 7.07
CA VAL A 155 7.77 -4.82 6.31
C VAL A 155 8.00 -3.60 7.20
N SER A 156 8.09 -3.81 8.52
CA SER A 156 8.53 -2.77 9.44
C SER A 156 9.91 -2.25 9.03
N PRO A 157 10.09 -0.93 8.83
CA PRO A 157 11.34 -0.40 8.34
C PRO A 157 12.44 -0.51 9.40
N VAL A 158 13.64 -0.86 8.96
CA VAL A 158 14.85 -0.85 9.79
C VAL A 158 15.60 0.47 9.58
N PHE A 159 15.89 1.17 10.67
CA PHE A 159 16.75 2.36 10.65
C PHE A 159 18.09 2.08 11.33
N ILE A 160 19.18 2.37 10.63
CA ILE A 160 20.55 2.24 11.15
C ILE A 160 21.34 3.49 10.75
N ALA A 161 22.03 4.07 11.72
CA ALA A 161 22.96 5.17 11.50
C ALA A 161 24.33 4.83 12.09
N ALA A 162 25.39 5.13 11.36
CA ALA A 162 26.77 4.94 11.79
C ALA A 162 27.67 5.98 11.15
N GLY A 163 28.67 6.47 11.89
CA GLY A 163 29.63 7.45 11.41
C GLY A 163 29.95 8.55 12.41
N GLN A 164 30.58 9.61 11.93
CA GLN A 164 30.91 10.80 12.71
C GLN A 164 29.62 11.44 13.26
N GLY A 165 29.66 11.90 14.51
CA GLY A 165 28.52 12.54 15.17
C GLY A 165 27.42 11.59 15.70
N ILE A 166 27.47 10.29 15.41
CA ILE A 166 26.48 9.30 15.86
C ILE A 166 26.94 8.55 17.12
N LYS A 167 26.08 8.41 18.12
CA LYS A 167 26.36 7.61 19.33
C LYS A 167 26.63 6.14 18.98
N GLN A 168 27.66 5.56 19.59
CA GLN A 168 27.96 4.13 19.44
C GLN A 168 27.12 3.30 20.40
N GLY A 169 26.65 2.13 19.94
CA GLY A 169 25.90 1.19 20.77
C GLY A 169 24.59 1.74 21.32
N TYR A 170 24.03 2.79 20.71
CA TYR A 170 22.83 3.46 21.18
C TYR A 170 21.60 2.98 20.41
N GLN A 171 20.56 2.59 21.15
CA GLN A 171 19.24 2.31 20.64
C GLN A 171 18.28 3.38 21.14
N THR A 172 17.51 3.99 20.23
CA THR A 172 16.54 5.03 20.58
C THR A 172 15.16 4.43 20.80
N GLU A 173 14.37 5.04 21.70
CA GLU A 173 12.95 4.74 21.90
C GLU A 173 12.03 5.63 21.03
N ARG A 174 12.60 6.61 20.31
CA ARG A 174 11.84 7.48 19.41
C ARG A 174 11.32 6.66 18.22
N VAL A 175 10.05 6.82 17.89
CA VAL A 175 9.51 6.38 16.59
C VAL A 175 10.14 7.23 15.49
N ILE A 176 10.93 6.58 14.62
CA ILE A 176 11.57 7.22 13.47
C ILE A 176 10.68 7.03 12.25
N ARG A 177 10.39 8.13 11.55
CA ARG A 177 9.66 8.12 10.28
C ARG A 177 10.64 8.25 9.12
N GLN A 178 10.28 7.75 7.94
CA GLN A 178 11.12 7.89 6.74
C GLN A 178 11.45 9.35 6.42
N VAL A 179 10.50 10.27 6.65
CA VAL A 179 10.68 11.71 6.46
C VAL A 179 11.71 12.35 7.40
N ASP A 180 12.10 11.67 8.48
CA ASP A 180 13.12 12.16 9.42
C ASP A 180 14.56 11.99 8.88
N VAL A 181 14.77 11.15 7.85
CA VAL A 181 16.11 10.82 7.34
C VAL A 181 16.81 12.07 6.78
N ALA A 182 16.14 12.81 5.89
CA ALA A 182 16.70 14.00 5.26
C ALA A 182 17.09 15.11 6.27
N PRO A 183 16.22 15.54 7.20
CA PRO A 183 16.61 16.55 8.19
C PRO A 183 17.67 16.03 9.18
N THR A 184 17.71 14.73 9.48
CA THR A 184 18.79 14.14 10.30
C THR A 184 20.15 14.27 9.63
N ILE A 185 20.24 13.98 8.34
CA ILE A 185 21.47 14.13 7.55
C ILE A 185 21.88 15.62 7.48
N ALA A 186 20.92 16.52 7.21
CA ALA A 186 21.19 17.95 7.16
C ALA A 186 21.78 18.49 8.47
N ALA A 187 21.21 18.08 9.62
CA ALA A 187 21.70 18.46 10.94
C ALA A 187 23.13 17.93 11.19
N LEU A 188 23.42 16.67 10.85
CA LEU A 188 24.76 16.09 10.99
C LEU A 188 25.81 16.81 10.14
N MET A 189 25.41 17.32 8.98
CA MET A 189 26.30 18.04 8.06
C MET A 189 26.42 19.53 8.38
N GLY A 190 25.62 20.08 9.29
CA GLY A 190 25.57 21.51 9.58
C GLY A 190 25.09 22.35 8.39
N ILE A 191 24.21 21.79 7.55
CA ILE A 191 23.63 22.48 6.38
C ILE A 191 22.17 22.85 6.63
N GLY A 192 21.64 23.76 5.81
CA GLY A 192 20.23 24.13 5.86
C GLY A 192 19.31 22.93 5.57
N PHE A 193 18.18 22.86 6.27
CA PHE A 193 17.17 21.83 6.04
C PHE A 193 16.52 21.98 4.65
N PRO A 194 16.08 20.88 4.02
CA PRO A 194 15.26 20.96 2.82
C PRO A 194 14.01 21.81 3.08
N ARG A 195 13.70 22.74 2.18
CA ARG A 195 12.64 23.75 2.37
C ARG A 195 11.29 23.17 2.77
N GLU A 196 10.96 21.99 2.27
CA GLU A 196 9.66 21.33 2.44
C GLU A 196 9.78 20.04 3.27
N CYS A 197 10.83 19.88 4.09
CA CYS A 197 10.91 18.70 4.95
C CYS A 197 9.83 18.74 6.04
N GLU A 198 9.07 17.65 6.16
CA GLU A 198 8.04 17.49 7.19
C GLU A 198 8.55 16.76 8.45
N GLY A 199 9.66 16.03 8.31
CA GLY A 199 10.28 15.30 9.41
C GLY A 199 11.13 16.20 10.31
N ALA A 200 11.65 15.61 11.38
CA ALA A 200 12.57 16.27 12.30
C ALA A 200 13.89 15.49 12.41
N PRO A 201 15.02 16.16 12.71
CA PRO A 201 16.25 15.44 13.01
C PRO A 201 16.03 14.44 14.16
N VAL A 202 16.60 13.24 14.03
CA VAL A 202 16.59 12.22 15.10
C VAL A 202 17.64 12.58 16.16
N TYR A 203 17.47 13.69 16.87
CA TYR A 203 18.47 14.24 17.81
C TYR A 203 19.01 13.24 18.83
N GLN A 204 18.18 12.25 19.22
CA GLN A 204 18.53 11.22 20.20
C GLN A 204 19.79 10.45 19.82
N ILE A 205 20.06 10.24 18.52
CA ILE A 205 21.21 9.46 18.04
C ILE A 205 22.51 10.26 17.97
N PHE A 206 22.47 11.59 18.14
CA PHE A 206 23.64 12.44 18.03
C PHE A 206 24.51 12.41 19.30
N LYS A 207 25.83 12.47 19.14
CA LYS A 207 26.80 12.50 20.25
C LYS A 207 26.72 13.80 21.06
N GLU A 208 26.53 14.91 20.36
CA GLU A 208 26.46 16.25 20.94
C GLU A 208 25.00 16.75 20.87
N ALA A 209 24.60 17.51 21.89
CA ALA A 209 23.32 18.20 21.88
C ALA A 209 23.42 19.45 20.99
N PHE A 210 22.35 19.75 20.26
CA PHE A 210 22.20 20.96 19.44
C PHE A 210 21.43 22.02 20.21
#